data_AF-A0A183I8G7-F1
#
_entry.id   AF-A0A183I8G7-F1
#
_cell.length_a   1.000
_cell.length_b   1.000
_cell.length_c   1.000
_cell.angle_alpha   90.00
_cell.angle_beta   90.00
_cell.angle_gamma   90.00
#
_symmetry.space_group_name_H-M   'P 1'
#
loop_
_entity.id
_entity.type
_entity.pdbx_description
1 polymer ?
#
loop_
_entity_poly.entity_id
_entity_poly.type
_entity_poly.pdbx_seq_one_letter_code
_entity_poly.pdbx_strand_id
1 'polypeptide(L)'
;MNFVEAERLLKSCTDKNDAPPEAYLLMAQIHFHKNDYEEASKCLDIGLSNNFKVREHPLYHLIRAKLQKNSKQFAASIQTLQKAIELPSFKAEDFHFEDQTNKREKLEIIDVDRIAIYLELMDSYQQLGQLVCFSLIISFLKFQRFIT
;
A
#
# COMPACT_ATOMS: atom_id res chain seq x y z
N MET A 1 7.97 -16.55 -9.00
CA MET A 1 8.70 -15.29 -9.23
C MET A 1 10.14 -15.50 -8.78
N ASN A 2 11.14 -15.06 -9.56
CA ASN A 2 12.54 -15.11 -9.14
C ASN A 2 12.86 -13.83 -8.35
N PHE A 3 12.75 -13.90 -7.03
CA PHE A 3 13.00 -12.75 -6.14
C PHE A 3 14.47 -12.35 -6.05
N VAL A 4 15.39 -13.27 -6.34
CA VAL A 4 16.84 -13.07 -6.17
C VAL A 4 17.36 -11.96 -7.10
N GLU A 5 16.95 -12.00 -8.37
CA GLU A 5 17.41 -11.00 -9.34
C GLU A 5 16.76 -9.63 -9.09
N ALA A 6 15.49 -9.62 -8.68
CA ALA A 6 14.78 -8.39 -8.34
C ALA A 6 15.41 -7.70 -7.11
N GLU A 7 15.75 -8.46 -6.07
CA GLU A 7 16.41 -7.96 -4.86
C GLU A 7 17.80 -7.39 -5.20
N ARG A 8 18.57 -8.06 -6.07
CA ARG A 8 19.88 -7.58 -6.54
C ARG A 8 19.78 -6.22 -7.25
N LEU A 9 18.80 -6.08 -8.14
CA LEU A 9 18.57 -4.83 -8.86
C LEU A 9 18.12 -3.70 -7.94
N LEU A 10 17.18 -3.98 -7.02
CA LEU A 10 16.69 -3.00 -6.06
C LEU A 10 17.80 -2.54 -5.10
N LYS A 11 18.65 -3.46 -4.64
CA LYS A 11 19.80 -3.11 -3.80
C LYS A 11 20.75 -2.13 -4.48
N SER A 12 21.03 -2.35 -5.77
CA SER A 12 21.83 -1.41 -6.55
C SER A 12 21.18 -0.02 -6.72
N CYS A 13 19.85 0.08 -6.60
CA CYS A 13 19.12 1.35 -6.61
C CYS A 13 19.17 2.04 -5.24
N THR A 14 19.06 1.27 -4.14
CA THR A 14 19.08 1.81 -2.77
C THR A 14 20.46 2.28 -2.31
N ASP A 15 21.53 1.73 -2.88
CA ASP A 15 22.92 2.13 -2.59
C ASP A 15 23.26 3.54 -3.13
N LYS A 16 22.38 4.14 -3.95
CA LYS A 16 22.56 5.48 -4.51
C LYS A 16 21.91 6.52 -3.58
N ASN A 17 22.54 7.68 -3.42
CA ASN A 17 22.09 8.76 -2.54
C ASN A 17 20.72 9.38 -2.90
N ASP A 18 20.17 9.04 -4.06
CA ASP A 18 18.86 9.50 -4.56
C ASP A 18 17.98 8.29 -4.90
N ALA A 19 17.98 7.29 -4.03
CA ALA A 19 17.18 6.08 -4.21
C ALA A 19 15.69 6.45 -4.23
N PRO A 20 14.94 6.05 -5.28
CA PRO A 20 13.52 6.34 -5.34
C PRO A 20 12.82 5.65 -4.15
N PRO A 21 11.88 6.33 -3.46
CA PRO A 21 11.16 5.78 -2.32
C PRO A 21 10.48 4.43 -2.62
N GLU A 22 10.07 4.24 -3.86
CA GLU A 22 9.45 3.03 -4.38
C GLU A 22 10.37 1.81 -4.34
N ALA A 23 11.69 2.00 -4.41
CA ALA A 23 12.64 0.89 -4.32
C ALA A 23 12.53 0.17 -2.97
N TYR A 24 12.39 0.93 -1.88
CA TYR A 24 12.19 0.37 -0.55
C TYR A 24 10.82 -0.30 -0.40
N LEU A 25 9.77 0.22 -1.05
CA LEU A 25 8.44 -0.41 -1.05
C LEU A 25 8.43 -1.74 -1.78
N LEU A 26 9.07 -1.81 -2.94
CA LEU A 26 9.21 -3.05 -3.70
C LEU A 26 10.05 -4.08 -2.94
N MET A 27 11.11 -3.64 -2.27
CA MET A 27 11.94 -4.53 -1.43
C MET A 27 11.14 -5.07 -0.25
N ALA A 28 10.33 -4.23 0.41
CA ALA A 28 9.41 -4.68 1.46
C ALA A 28 8.40 -5.70 0.95
N GLN A 29 7.85 -5.51 -0.26
CA GLN A 29 6.92 -6.45 -0.88
C GLN A 29 7.59 -7.80 -1.18
N ILE A 30 8.83 -7.80 -1.66
CA ILE A 30 9.61 -9.02 -1.89
C ILE A 30 9.84 -9.78 -0.58
N HIS A 31 10.33 -9.10 0.46
CA HIS A 31 10.53 -9.73 1.77
C HIS A 31 9.23 -10.26 2.36
N PHE A 32 8.12 -9.54 2.19
CA PHE A 32 6.81 -10.03 2.60
C PHE A 32 6.45 -11.36 1.89
N HIS A 33 6.66 -11.46 0.57
CA HIS A 33 6.41 -12.69 -0.19
C HIS A 33 7.35 -13.85 0.15
N LYS A 34 8.56 -13.54 0.67
CA LYS A 34 9.50 -14.53 1.19
C LYS A 34 9.16 -14.98 2.63
N ASN A 35 8.16 -14.37 3.26
CA ASN A 35 7.82 -14.50 4.68
C ASN A 35 8.89 -13.93 5.64
N ASP A 36 9.75 -13.04 5.14
CA ASP A 36 10.77 -12.32 5.90
C ASP A 36 10.15 -11.04 6.51
N TYR A 37 9.18 -11.20 7.41
CA TYR A 37 8.35 -10.08 7.87
C TYR A 37 9.11 -8.97 8.62
N GLU A 38 10.18 -9.32 9.32
CA GLU A 38 11.06 -8.35 9.98
C GLU A 38 11.79 -7.49 8.96
N GLU A 39 12.36 -8.09 7.91
CA GLU A 39 13.05 -7.35 6.83
C GLU A 39 12.08 -6.51 6.02
N ALA A 40 10.86 -7.01 5.78
CA ALA A 40 9.81 -6.22 5.15
C ALA A 40 9.49 -4.96 5.98
N SER A 41 9.38 -5.10 7.31
CA SER A 41 9.14 -3.96 8.20
C SER A 41 10.30 -2.97 8.19
N LYS A 42 11.56 -3.45 8.28
CA LYS A 42 12.76 -2.59 8.18
C LYS A 42 12.81 -1.82 6.87
N CYS A 43 12.48 -2.45 5.75
CA CYS A 43 12.43 -1.78 4.45
C CYS A 43 11.42 -0.62 4.45
N LEU A 44 10.25 -0.79 5.08
CA LEU A 44 9.26 0.28 5.22
C LEU A 44 9.78 1.45 6.07
N ASP A 45 10.44 1.15 7.20
CA ASP A 45 10.98 2.16 8.12
C ASP A 45 12.13 2.96 7.50
N ILE A 46 13.02 2.28 6.75
CA ILE A 46 14.09 2.92 5.99
C ILE A 46 13.49 3.79 4.89
N GLY A 47 12.50 3.29 4.14
CA GLY A 47 11.82 4.05 3.09
C GLY A 47 11.21 5.36 3.64
N LEU A 48 10.51 5.29 4.77
CA LEU A 48 9.94 6.47 5.44
C LEU A 48 11.01 7.47 5.90
N SER A 49 12.13 6.96 6.42
CA SER A 49 13.23 7.80 6.93
C SER A 49 13.96 8.53 5.80
N ASN A 50 14.02 7.93 4.62
CA ASN A 50 14.59 8.55 3.42
C ASN A 50 13.62 9.56 2.77
N ASN A 51 12.32 9.24 2.71
CA ASN A 51 11.33 10.11 2.11
C ASN A 51 9.96 9.99 2.77
N PHE A 52 9.51 11.06 3.42
CA PHE A 52 8.22 11.10 4.10
C PHE A 52 7.02 10.92 3.16
N LYS A 53 7.16 11.19 1.84
CA LYS A 53 6.09 10.97 0.84
C LYS A 53 5.72 9.49 0.69
N VAL A 54 6.57 8.56 1.14
CA VAL A 54 6.25 7.11 1.17
C VAL A 54 4.92 6.84 1.89
N ARG A 55 4.58 7.63 2.91
CA ARG A 55 3.31 7.49 3.65
C ARG A 55 2.07 7.86 2.82
N GLU A 56 2.25 8.51 1.67
CA GLU A 56 1.17 8.91 0.75
C GLU A 56 0.98 7.88 -0.37
N HIS A 57 1.77 6.80 -0.35
CA HIS A 57 1.70 5.72 -1.33
C HIS A 57 0.80 4.58 -0.81
N PRO A 58 -0.24 4.14 -1.53
CA PRO A 58 -1.13 3.08 -1.04
C PRO A 58 -0.43 1.72 -0.81
N LEU A 59 0.57 1.38 -1.63
CA LEU A 59 1.39 0.17 -1.44
C LEU A 59 2.06 0.11 -0.06
N TYR A 60 2.52 1.25 0.47
CA TYR A 60 3.08 1.31 1.83
C TYR A 60 2.06 0.83 2.86
N HIS A 61 0.84 1.36 2.80
CA HIS A 61 -0.23 0.99 3.72
C HIS A 61 -0.66 -0.45 3.54
N LEU A 62 -0.71 -0.95 2.30
CA LEU A 62 -1.05 -2.34 2.01
C LEU A 62 -0.05 -3.32 2.64
N ILE A 63 1.26 -3.10 2.44
CA ILE A 63 2.29 -3.99 3.01
C ILE A 63 2.27 -3.89 4.54
N ARG A 64 2.16 -2.69 5.10
CA ARG A 64 2.10 -2.47 6.55
C ARG A 64 0.89 -3.16 7.18
N ALA A 65 -0.28 -3.07 6.55
CA ALA A 65 -1.49 -3.71 7.01
C ALA A 65 -1.38 -5.25 6.98
N LYS A 66 -0.75 -5.81 5.94
CA LYS A 66 -0.46 -7.24 5.85
C LYS A 66 0.49 -7.72 6.95
N LEU A 67 1.53 -6.94 7.25
CA LEU A 67 2.46 -7.23 8.37
C LEU A 67 1.73 -7.21 9.72
N GLN A 68 0.90 -6.21 9.96
CA GLN A 68 0.06 -6.13 11.17
C GLN A 68 -0.89 -7.32 11.28
N LYS A 69 -1.54 -7.70 10.18
CA LYS A 69 -2.45 -8.86 10.13
C LYS A 69 -1.72 -10.16 10.42
N ASN A 70 -0.52 -10.35 9.85
CA ASN A 70 0.32 -11.52 10.15
C ASN A 70 0.67 -11.61 11.64
N SER A 71 0.90 -10.47 12.29
CA SER A 71 1.11 -10.37 13.74
C SER A 71 -0.20 -10.35 14.56
N LYS A 72 -1.34 -10.74 13.97
CA LYS A 72 -2.69 -10.76 14.59
C LYS A 72 -3.20 -9.40 15.10
N GLN A 73 -2.60 -8.30 14.65
CA GLN A 73 -3.01 -6.94 14.97
C GLN A 73 -4.10 -6.47 13.99
N PHE A 74 -5.23 -7.18 13.95
CA PHE A 74 -6.28 -6.97 12.94
C PHE A 74 -6.89 -5.57 12.99
N ALA A 75 -7.11 -5.00 14.18
CA ALA A 75 -7.61 -3.64 14.34
C ALA A 75 -6.63 -2.59 13.77
N ALA A 76 -5.33 -2.78 13.97
CA ALA A 76 -4.30 -1.90 13.41
C ALA A 76 -4.23 -2.02 11.88
N SER A 77 -4.38 -3.25 11.35
CA SER A 77 -4.46 -3.52 9.92
C SER A 77 -5.62 -2.76 9.28
N ILE A 78 -6.82 -2.85 9.87
CA ILE A 78 -8.02 -2.11 9.42
C ILE A 78 -7.76 -0.61 9.40
N GLN A 79 -7.26 -0.03 10.49
CA GLN A 79 -6.98 1.41 10.55
C GLN A 79 -5.95 1.86 9.51
N THR A 80 -4.94 1.02 9.24
CA THR A 80 -3.91 1.31 8.23
C THR A 80 -4.52 1.29 6.82
N LEU A 81 -5.39 0.32 6.51
CA LEU A 81 -6.07 0.23 5.23
C LEU A 81 -7.11 1.35 5.04
N GLN A 82 -7.79 1.77 6.10
CA GLN A 82 -8.69 2.93 6.08
C GLN A 82 -7.93 4.21 5.73
N LYS A 83 -6.72 4.40 6.27
CA LYS A 83 -5.86 5.52 5.86
C LYS A 83 -5.48 5.43 4.39
N ALA A 84 -5.24 4.23 3.87
CA ALA A 84 -4.92 4.02 2.46
C ALA A 84 -6.04 4.50 1.53
N ILE A 85 -7.30 4.16 1.84
CA ILE A 85 -8.45 4.56 1.03
C ILE A 85 -8.78 6.05 1.13
N GLU A 86 -8.31 6.71 2.19
CA GLU A 86 -8.49 8.15 2.38
C GLU A 86 -7.52 8.99 1.56
N LEU A 87 -6.41 8.39 1.09
CA LEU A 87 -5.37 9.09 0.34
C LEU A 87 -5.91 9.73 -0.95
N PRO A 88 -5.49 10.96 -1.29
CA PRO A 88 -5.86 11.59 -2.56
C PRO A 88 -5.47 10.76 -3.77
N SER A 89 -4.31 10.11 -3.72
CA SER A 89 -3.81 9.19 -4.75
C SER A 89 -4.75 8.00 -4.94
N PHE A 90 -5.37 7.50 -3.87
CA PHE A 90 -6.35 6.43 -3.92
C PHE A 90 -7.76 6.91 -4.32
N LYS A 91 -8.15 8.16 -4.07
CA LYS A 91 -9.47 8.68 -4.43
C LYS A 91 -9.56 9.25 -5.85
N ALA A 92 -8.43 9.59 -6.45
CA ALA A 92 -8.38 10.07 -7.82
C ALA A 92 -8.79 8.94 -8.78
N GLU A 93 -10.09 8.83 -9.08
CA GLU A 93 -10.62 8.07 -10.23
C GLU A 93 -10.54 8.91 -11.53
N ASP A 94 -10.35 10.24 -11.45
CA ASP A 94 -10.43 11.16 -12.59
C ASP A 94 -9.43 12.35 -12.54
N PHE A 95 -8.13 12.13 -12.79
CA PHE A 95 -7.24 13.24 -13.20
C PHE A 95 -6.48 12.88 -14.48
N HIS A 96 -7.25 12.60 -15.53
CA HIS A 96 -6.81 12.91 -16.89
C HIS A 96 -7.02 14.41 -17.12
N PHE A 97 -6.06 15.27 -16.76
CA PHE A 97 -5.77 16.51 -17.51
C PHE A 97 -4.43 17.13 -17.04
N GLU A 98 -3.46 17.01 -17.95
CA GLU A 98 -2.30 17.89 -18.22
C GLU A 98 -1.39 18.40 -17.07
N ASP A 99 -0.20 17.79 -16.97
CA ASP A 99 1.06 18.47 -17.34
C ASP A 99 2.05 17.40 -17.85
N GLN A 100 2.34 17.43 -19.15
CA GLN A 100 3.12 16.40 -19.85
C GLN A 100 4.65 16.56 -19.68
N THR A 101 5.10 17.33 -18.69
CA THR A 101 6.53 17.63 -18.52
C THR A 101 7.25 16.76 -17.47
N ASN A 102 6.53 16.07 -16.56
CA ASN A 102 7.14 15.29 -15.47
C ASN A 102 6.66 13.82 -15.40
N LYS A 103 6.67 13.10 -16.53
CA LYS A 103 6.25 11.69 -16.65
C LYS A 103 7.10 10.65 -15.90
N ARG A 104 8.12 11.06 -15.12
CA ARG A 104 9.03 10.14 -14.41
C ARG A 104 8.66 9.88 -12.95
N GLU A 105 7.71 10.61 -12.38
CA GLU A 105 7.53 10.62 -10.91
C GLU A 105 6.16 10.15 -10.39
N LYS A 106 5.19 9.80 -11.23
CA LYS A 106 3.85 9.43 -10.74
C LYS A 106 3.44 8.06 -11.29
N LEU A 107 3.65 7.02 -10.49
CA LEU A 107 3.03 5.72 -10.71
C LEU A 107 1.53 5.88 -10.46
N GLU A 108 0.75 5.87 -11.54
CA GLU A 108 -0.71 5.83 -11.46
C GLU A 108 -1.12 4.52 -10.76
N ILE A 109 -1.94 4.64 -9.72
CA ILE A 109 -2.49 3.48 -9.01
C ILE A 109 -3.45 2.78 -9.96
N ILE A 110 -3.09 1.56 -10.37
CA ILE A 110 -3.94 0.72 -11.22
C ILE A 110 -5.08 0.12 -10.39
N ASP A 111 -6.20 -0.21 -11.04
CA ASP A 111 -7.37 -0.80 -10.36
C ASP A 111 -7.02 -2.06 -9.55
N VAL A 112 -6.01 -2.80 -9.98
CA VAL A 112 -5.51 -4.00 -9.27
C VAL A 112 -5.04 -3.66 -7.85
N ASP A 113 -4.36 -2.54 -7.65
CA ASP A 113 -3.86 -2.12 -6.33
C ASP A 113 -5.02 -1.74 -5.41
N ARG A 114 -6.06 -1.10 -5.97
CA ARG A 114 -7.30 -0.75 -5.24
C ARG A 114 -8.03 -2.00 -4.79
N ILE A 115 -8.19 -2.97 -5.69
CA ILE A 115 -8.80 -4.26 -5.40
C ILE A 115 -8.00 -4.97 -4.30
N ALA A 116 -6.67 -4.97 -4.37
CA ALA A 116 -5.83 -5.60 -3.36
C ALA A 116 -6.03 -4.98 -1.96
N ILE A 117 -6.16 -3.66 -1.86
CA ILE A 117 -6.44 -2.95 -0.59
C ILE A 117 -7.83 -3.30 -0.06
N TYR A 118 -8.86 -3.31 -0.91
CA TYR A 118 -10.20 -3.68 -0.47
C TYR A 118 -10.30 -5.14 -0.03
N LEU A 119 -9.67 -6.07 -0.75
CA LEU A 119 -9.64 -7.49 -0.37
C LEU A 119 -8.90 -7.71 0.94
N GLU A 120 -7.78 -7.02 1.16
CA GLU A 120 -7.07 -7.09 2.43
C GLU A 120 -7.91 -6.52 3.58
N LEU A 121 -8.66 -5.44 3.33
CA LEU A 121 -9.56 -4.85 4.34
C LEU A 121 -10.70 -5.80 4.71
N MET A 122 -11.31 -6.44 3.71
CA MET A 122 -12.31 -7.49 3.92
C MET A 122 -11.78 -8.61 4.80
N ASP A 123 -10.61 -9.15 4.46
CA ASP A 123 -10.01 -10.25 5.21
C ASP A 123 -9.66 -9.81 6.64
N SER A 124 -9.14 -8.60 6.84
CA SER A 124 -8.87 -8.08 8.19
C SER A 124 -10.13 -7.92 9.05
N TYR A 125 -11.25 -7.46 8.48
CA TYR A 125 -12.54 -7.44 9.18
C TYR A 125 -13.06 -8.84 9.50
N GLN A 126 -12.87 -9.79 8.58
CA GLN A 126 -13.23 -11.19 8.79
C GLN A 126 -12.46 -11.80 9.96
N GLN A 127 -11.14 -11.61 10.00
CA GLN A 127 -10.28 -12.13 11.06
C GLN A 127 -10.57 -11.50 12.43
N LEU A 128 -11.06 -10.26 12.46
CA LEU A 128 -11.51 -9.59 13.69
C LEU A 128 -12.91 -10.05 14.14
N GLY A 129 -13.62 -10.85 13.34
CA GLY A 129 -15.00 -11.27 13.62
C GLY A 129 -16.05 -10.18 13.38
N GLN A 130 -15.70 -9.13 12.62
CA GLN A 130 -16.54 -7.96 12.35
C GLN A 130 -17.08 -7.92 10.91
N LEU A 131 -17.41 -9.08 10.33
CA LEU A 131 -17.93 -9.19 8.96
C LEU A 131 -19.14 -8.27 8.67
N VAL A 132 -19.97 -8.02 9.69
CA VAL A 132 -21.16 -7.17 9.58
C VAL A 132 -20.83 -5.69 9.34
N CYS A 133 -19.69 -5.21 9.85
CA CYS A 133 -19.25 -3.83 9.59
C CYS A 133 -18.83 -3.62 8.14
N PHE A 134 -18.32 -4.65 7.46
CA PHE A 134 -17.86 -4.52 6.09
C PHE A 134 -19.02 -4.35 5.09
N SER A 135 -20.13 -5.08 5.27
CA SER A 135 -21.33 -4.89 4.44
C SER A 135 -21.96 -3.51 4.63
N LEU A 136 -21.90 -2.98 5.85
CA LEU A 136 -22.27 -1.59 6.16
C LEU A 136 -21.33 -0.59 5.48
N ILE A 137 -20.02 -0.83 5.46
CA ILE A 137 -19.03 0.06 4.82
C ILE A 137 -19.18 0.06 3.29
N ILE A 138 -19.38 -1.08 2.62
CA ILE A 138 -19.69 -1.09 1.18
C ILE A 138 -21.01 -0.36 0.90
N SER A 139 -22.03 -0.56 1.73
CA SER A 139 -23.31 0.13 1.58
C SER A 139 -23.15 1.64 1.79
N PHE A 140 -22.30 2.05 2.73
CA PHE A 140 -22.01 3.46 3.01
C PHE A 140 -21.15 4.11 1.92
N LEU A 141 -20.17 3.40 1.37
CA LEU A 141 -19.37 3.85 0.22
C LEU A 141 -20.22 3.99 -1.05
N LYS A 142 -21.16 3.04 -1.28
CA LYS A 142 -22.16 3.17 -2.36
C LYS A 142 -23.14 4.32 -2.13
N PHE A 143 -23.51 4.59 -0.87
CA PHE A 143 -24.42 5.67 -0.51
C PHE A 143 -23.77 7.06 -0.63
N GLN A 144 -22.50 7.23 -0.25
CA GLN A 144 -21.78 8.49 -0.49
C GLN A 144 -21.62 8.81 -1.98
N ARG A 145 -21.50 7.79 -2.84
CA ARG A 145 -21.43 7.95 -4.30
C ARG A 145 -22.78 8.36 -4.94
N PHE A 146 -23.88 8.37 -4.18
CA PHE A 146 -25.22 8.77 -4.65
C PHE A 146 -25.60 10.20 -4.26
N ILE A 147 -24.80 10.88 -3.43
CA ILE A 147 -25.05 12.24 -2.91
C ILE A 147 -23.97 13.23 -3.38
N THR A 148 -23.23 12.90 -4.43
CA THR A 148 -22.27 13.82 -5.10
C THR A 148 -22.37 13.59 -6.59
#